data_AF-A0A319B4F7-F1
#
_entry.id   AF-A0A319B4F7-F1
#
_cell.length_a   1.000
_cell.length_b   1.000
_cell.length_c   1.000
_cell.angle_alpha   90.00
_cell.angle_beta   90.00
_cell.angle_gamma   90.00
#
_symmetry.space_group_name_H-M   'P 1'
#
loop_
_entity.id
_entity.type
_entity.pdbx_description
1 polymer ?
#
loop_
_entity_poly.entity_id
_entity_poly.type
_entity_poly.pdbx_seq_one_letter_code
_entity_poly.pdbx_strand_id
1 'polypeptide(L)'
;MSASPFGHFIFLPSEIRLLIWENLVKEGSLAILRTSQAIYHDIADRLYDTFDIHLFPTFEDPWIEIRCKLLRVKWVIGRRDYNKFSNLARVPYDKVELVVHIYAPEPEDCGQFILLWEKTSKLTQMLCTIDDSRKYRDRENPHSKYWSGLVYEGSHQFGSTPEAVLSMVIRLRKQNGVDWIRNGQVNSIFCNNGLGYDFNEVLLPFCRLSRVRRFGIVPDTEEMTLAADWAFANYATAIIVSEGFVTSNNAVYSQDPGYGDIVHTFDGIAGLLNHRDDSFTLWVDDRFLQVPGRTVSLMRHEQHIYLVDAMMHRA
;
A
#
# COMPACT_ATOMS: atom_id res chain seq x y z
N MET A 1 2.56 -49.65 1.10
CA MET A 1 1.76 -48.54 0.54
C MET A 1 2.56 -47.27 0.75
N SER A 2 2.81 -46.49 -0.31
CA SER A 2 3.43 -45.17 -0.16
C SER A 2 2.48 -44.27 0.64
N ALA A 3 3.00 -43.53 1.61
CA ALA A 3 2.20 -42.54 2.33
C ALA A 3 1.63 -41.53 1.33
N SER A 4 0.34 -41.23 1.46
CA SER A 4 -0.30 -40.19 0.65
C SER A 4 0.38 -38.84 0.92
N PRO A 5 0.70 -38.05 -0.10
CA PRO A 5 1.27 -36.71 0.11
C PRO A 5 0.26 -35.74 0.76
N PHE A 6 -1.02 -36.10 0.80
CA PHE A 6 -2.09 -35.39 1.53
C PHE A 6 -2.35 -35.95 2.94
N GLY A 7 -1.66 -37.02 3.36
CA GLY A 7 -2.00 -37.73 4.60
C GLY A 7 -3.48 -38.15 4.62
N HIS A 8 -4.16 -37.94 5.74
CA HIS A 8 -5.59 -38.24 5.88
C HIS A 8 -6.50 -37.30 5.08
N PHE A 9 -6.02 -36.15 4.60
CA PHE A 9 -6.84 -35.27 3.77
C PHE A 9 -7.18 -35.88 2.41
N ILE A 10 -6.48 -36.95 1.98
CA ILE A 10 -6.81 -37.66 0.74
C ILE A 10 -8.23 -38.26 0.74
N PHE A 11 -8.77 -38.54 1.92
CA PHE A 11 -10.13 -39.08 2.07
C PHE A 11 -11.21 -38.01 1.95
N LEU A 12 -10.84 -36.72 1.94
CA LEU A 12 -11.76 -35.62 1.76
C LEU A 12 -11.83 -35.22 0.27
N PRO A 13 -13.03 -34.98 -0.29
CA PRO A 13 -13.18 -34.36 -1.58
C PRO A 13 -12.48 -32.98 -1.65
N SER A 14 -12.11 -32.56 -2.85
CA SER A 14 -11.42 -31.28 -3.10
C SER A 14 -12.19 -30.08 -2.54
N GLU A 15 -13.52 -30.13 -2.58
CA GLU A 15 -14.42 -29.07 -2.12
C GLU A 15 -14.34 -28.92 -0.60
N ILE A 16 -14.26 -30.04 0.13
CA ILE A 16 -14.16 -30.04 1.59
C ILE A 16 -12.76 -29.59 2.03
N ARG A 17 -11.71 -30.06 1.33
CA ARG A 17 -10.34 -29.57 1.59
C ARG A 17 -10.24 -28.07 1.37
N LEU A 18 -10.84 -27.55 0.31
CA LEU A 18 -10.87 -26.12 0.03
C LEU A 18 -11.48 -25.32 1.20
N LEU A 19 -12.64 -25.72 1.72
CA LEU A 19 -13.26 -25.05 2.87
C LEU A 19 -12.35 -25.03 4.11
N ILE A 20 -11.61 -26.12 4.35
CA ILE A 20 -10.63 -26.20 5.43
C ILE A 20 -9.50 -25.19 5.19
N TRP A 21 -8.98 -25.14 3.97
CA TRP A 21 -7.90 -24.22 3.63
C TRP A 21 -8.33 -22.75 3.70
N GLU A 22 -9.52 -22.41 3.20
CA GLU A 22 -10.10 -21.06 3.30
C GLU A 22 -10.16 -20.60 4.76
N ASN A 23 -10.60 -21.47 5.68
CA ASN A 23 -10.69 -21.12 7.09
C ASN A 23 -9.30 -20.92 7.73
N LEU A 24 -8.35 -21.83 7.48
CA LEU A 24 -6.99 -21.72 8.04
C LEU A 24 -6.25 -20.47 7.54
N VAL A 25 -6.42 -20.14 6.26
CA VAL A 25 -5.81 -18.96 5.64
C VAL A 25 -6.44 -17.66 6.19
N LYS A 26 -7.75 -17.64 6.40
CA LYS A 26 -8.46 -16.50 7.00
C LYS A 26 -7.97 -16.21 8.42
N GLU A 27 -7.66 -17.24 9.20
CA GLU A 27 -7.08 -17.12 10.54
C GLU A 27 -5.59 -16.71 10.52
N GLY A 28 -4.97 -16.63 9.34
CA GLY A 28 -3.56 -16.26 9.17
C GLY A 28 -2.57 -17.42 9.35
N SER A 29 -3.06 -18.67 9.40
CA SER A 29 -2.23 -19.86 9.61
C SER A 29 -1.73 -20.43 8.28
N LEU A 30 -0.72 -19.79 7.68
CA LEU A 30 -0.07 -20.29 6.45
C LEU A 30 0.99 -21.38 6.72
N ALA A 31 1.25 -21.69 8.00
CA ALA A 31 2.26 -22.68 8.38
C ALA A 31 1.94 -24.08 7.81
N ILE A 32 0.66 -24.42 7.67
CA ILE A 32 0.24 -25.72 7.12
C ILE A 32 0.69 -25.93 5.68
N LEU A 33 0.79 -24.85 4.89
CA LEU A 33 1.27 -24.90 3.50
C LEU A 33 2.73 -25.34 3.39
N ARG A 34 3.49 -25.28 4.49
CA ARG A 34 4.89 -25.69 4.55
C ARG A 34 5.06 -27.17 4.89
N THR A 35 3.99 -27.87 5.25
CA THR A 35 4.05 -29.26 5.74
C THR A 35 4.04 -30.29 4.62
N SER A 36 3.51 -29.95 3.44
CA SER A 36 3.47 -30.82 2.27
C SER A 36 3.42 -30.01 0.98
N GLN A 37 4.19 -30.42 -0.03
CA GLN A 37 4.11 -29.86 -1.38
C GLN A 37 2.72 -30.08 -2.01
N ALA A 38 2.07 -31.21 -1.74
CA ALA A 38 0.74 -31.46 -2.27
C ALA A 38 -0.30 -30.52 -1.67
N ILE A 39 -0.23 -30.24 -0.35
CA ILE A 39 -1.09 -29.24 0.29
C ILE A 39 -0.81 -27.85 -0.27
N TYR A 40 0.46 -27.50 -0.45
CA TYR A 40 0.85 -26.23 -1.07
C TYR A 40 0.22 -26.08 -2.47
N HIS A 41 0.40 -27.07 -3.35
CA HIS A 41 -0.12 -27.01 -4.72
C HIS A 41 -1.65 -27.12 -4.81
N ASP A 42 -2.34 -27.69 -3.81
CA ASP A 42 -3.82 -27.76 -3.77
C ASP A 42 -4.48 -26.38 -3.58
N ILE A 43 -3.72 -25.37 -3.13
CA ILE A 43 -4.24 -24.02 -2.85
C ILE A 43 -3.40 -22.88 -3.44
N ALA A 44 -2.11 -23.05 -3.72
CA ALA A 44 -1.21 -21.97 -4.11
C ALA A 44 -1.76 -21.14 -5.28
N ASP A 45 -2.31 -21.78 -6.31
CA ASP A 45 -2.87 -21.10 -7.48
C ASP A 45 -4.11 -20.26 -7.15
N ARG A 46 -4.85 -20.60 -6.09
CA ARG A 46 -5.99 -19.81 -5.60
C ARG A 46 -5.56 -18.71 -4.65
N LEU A 47 -4.60 -19.01 -3.77
CA LEU A 47 -4.12 -18.07 -2.76
C LEU A 47 -3.29 -16.95 -3.38
N TYR A 48 -2.45 -17.26 -4.35
CA TYR A 48 -1.52 -16.31 -4.95
C TYR A 48 -1.99 -15.77 -6.29
N ASP A 49 -3.27 -15.83 -6.61
CA ASP A 49 -3.82 -15.25 -7.84
C ASP A 49 -3.76 -13.71 -7.82
N THR A 50 -4.78 -13.08 -7.22
CA THR A 50 -4.87 -11.62 -7.12
C THR A 50 -5.23 -11.21 -5.70
N PHE A 51 -4.51 -10.22 -5.17
CA PHE A 51 -4.88 -9.52 -3.95
C PHE A 51 -5.48 -8.16 -4.28
N ASP A 52 -6.80 -8.04 -4.11
CA ASP A 52 -7.51 -6.78 -4.16
C ASP A 52 -7.34 -6.06 -2.81
N ILE A 53 -6.56 -4.99 -2.79
CA ILE A 53 -6.28 -4.15 -1.62
C ILE A 53 -7.18 -2.91 -1.71
N HIS A 54 -8.04 -2.69 -0.72
CA HIS A 54 -8.99 -1.58 -0.69
C HIS A 54 -8.57 -0.54 0.34
N LEU A 55 -8.40 0.70 -0.12
CA LEU A 55 -8.08 1.88 0.68
C LEU A 55 -9.24 2.87 0.61
N PHE A 56 -10.04 2.90 1.66
CA PHE A 56 -11.21 3.78 1.77
C PHE A 56 -10.84 5.14 2.37
N PRO A 57 -11.51 6.22 1.94
CA PRO A 57 -11.24 7.58 2.41
C PRO A 57 -11.91 7.90 3.76
N THR A 58 -12.82 7.05 4.23
CA THR A 58 -13.54 7.28 5.49
C THR A 58 -12.79 6.69 6.67
N PHE A 59 -12.99 7.30 7.84
CA PHE A 59 -12.34 6.92 9.09
C PHE A 59 -12.88 5.62 9.68
N GLU A 60 -14.19 5.40 9.54
CA GLU A 60 -14.88 4.23 10.10
C GLU A 60 -14.64 2.95 9.28
N ASP A 61 -14.26 3.10 8.01
CA ASP A 61 -13.91 1.97 7.17
C ASP A 61 -12.61 1.29 7.63
N PRO A 62 -12.41 0.01 7.27
CA PRO A 62 -11.14 -0.68 7.44
C PRO A 62 -9.93 0.17 7.05
N TRP A 63 -8.85 0.07 7.84
CA TRP A 63 -7.62 0.78 7.52
C TRP A 63 -7.06 0.29 6.19
N ILE A 64 -6.87 -1.03 6.08
CA ILE A 64 -6.59 -1.73 4.83
C ILE A 64 -7.45 -3.00 4.82
N GLU A 65 -8.14 -3.23 3.71
CA GLU A 65 -8.85 -4.47 3.45
C GLU A 65 -8.22 -5.21 2.27
N ILE A 66 -7.84 -6.47 2.46
CA ILE A 66 -7.27 -7.31 1.41
C ILE A 66 -8.24 -8.44 1.11
N ARG A 67 -8.57 -8.64 -0.15
CA ARG A 67 -9.43 -9.74 -0.62
C ARG A 67 -8.66 -10.62 -1.60
N CYS A 68 -8.79 -11.93 -1.42
CA CYS A 68 -8.39 -12.93 -2.38
C CYS A 68 -9.66 -13.59 -2.93
N LYS A 69 -10.04 -13.28 -4.17
CA LYS A 69 -11.35 -13.69 -4.74
C LYS A 69 -11.47 -15.19 -4.93
N LEU A 70 -10.44 -15.84 -5.46
CA LEU A 70 -10.48 -17.28 -5.74
C LEU A 70 -10.55 -18.13 -4.47
N LEU A 71 -9.98 -17.64 -3.38
CA LEU A 71 -10.04 -18.29 -2.07
C LEU A 71 -11.16 -17.74 -1.17
N ARG A 72 -11.91 -16.72 -1.63
CA ARG A 72 -12.98 -16.06 -0.85
C ARG A 72 -12.54 -15.59 0.54
N VAL A 73 -11.26 -15.29 0.72
CA VAL A 73 -10.72 -14.80 1.99
C VAL A 73 -10.67 -13.28 1.99
N LYS A 74 -11.03 -12.69 3.13
CA LYS A 74 -10.93 -11.28 3.43
C LYS A 74 -10.10 -11.08 4.70
N TRP A 75 -9.07 -10.27 4.61
CA TRP A 75 -8.30 -9.79 5.76
C TRP A 75 -8.57 -8.31 5.97
N VAL A 76 -8.91 -7.95 7.21
CA VAL A 76 -9.06 -6.57 7.64
C VAL A 76 -7.92 -6.26 8.59
N ILE A 77 -7.15 -5.23 8.24
CA ILE A 77 -6.04 -4.73 9.02
C ILE A 77 -6.50 -3.43 9.64
N GLY A 78 -6.43 -3.33 10.97
CA GLY A 78 -6.62 -2.08 11.69
C GLY A 78 -5.37 -1.20 11.64
N ARG A 79 -5.53 0.10 11.90
CA ARG A 79 -4.44 1.09 11.90
C ARG A 79 -3.24 0.68 12.76
N ARG A 80 -3.49 -0.06 13.85
CA ARG A 80 -2.49 -0.50 14.85
C ARG A 80 -2.20 -2.02 14.82
N ASP A 81 -2.64 -2.73 13.79
CA ASP A 81 -2.50 -4.21 13.70
C ASP A 81 -1.10 -4.65 13.20
N TYR A 82 -0.03 -4.31 13.94
CA TYR A 82 1.36 -4.57 13.53
C TYR A 82 1.65 -6.04 13.14
N ASN A 83 1.05 -7.00 13.84
CA ASN A 83 1.25 -8.42 13.57
C ASN A 83 0.72 -8.82 12.18
N LYS A 84 -0.45 -8.28 11.78
CA LYS A 84 -1.01 -8.56 10.45
C LYS A 84 -0.18 -7.91 9.36
N PHE A 85 0.34 -6.70 9.59
CA PHE A 85 1.30 -6.06 8.68
C PHE A 85 2.56 -6.91 8.48
N SER A 86 3.16 -7.41 9.58
CA SER A 86 4.35 -8.26 9.52
C SER A 86 4.11 -9.57 8.76
N ASN A 87 2.94 -10.20 8.96
CA ASN A 87 2.58 -11.41 8.23
C ASN A 87 2.44 -11.18 6.73
N LEU A 88 1.92 -10.02 6.30
CA LEU A 88 1.77 -9.69 4.89
C LEU A 88 3.10 -9.37 4.20
N ALA A 89 4.04 -8.72 4.90
CA ALA A 89 5.39 -8.50 4.38
C ALA A 89 6.11 -9.81 3.97
N ARG A 90 5.64 -10.96 4.47
CA ARG A 90 6.19 -12.30 4.17
C ARG A 90 5.54 -13.00 2.98
N VAL A 91 4.55 -12.39 2.34
CA VAL A 91 3.89 -12.95 1.15
C VAL A 91 4.91 -13.07 -0.01
N PRO A 92 4.86 -14.16 -0.80
CA PRO A 92 5.67 -14.29 -2.02
C PRO A 92 5.07 -13.43 -3.13
N TYR A 93 5.28 -12.11 -3.06
CA TYR A 93 4.72 -11.14 -4.03
C TYR A 93 5.18 -11.35 -5.47
N ASP A 94 6.25 -12.11 -5.70
CA ASP A 94 6.66 -12.62 -7.03
C ASP A 94 5.61 -13.51 -7.70
N LYS A 95 4.68 -14.05 -6.91
CA LYS A 95 3.61 -14.94 -7.37
C LYS A 95 2.24 -14.26 -7.41
N VAL A 96 2.10 -13.06 -6.84
CA VAL A 96 0.80 -12.42 -6.58
C VAL A 96 0.66 -11.16 -7.41
N GLU A 97 -0.47 -11.01 -8.10
CA GLU A 97 -0.85 -9.73 -8.67
C GLU A 97 -1.54 -8.84 -7.62
N LEU A 98 -1.07 -7.61 -7.46
CA LEU A 98 -1.68 -6.64 -6.56
C LEU A 98 -2.60 -5.69 -7.33
N VAL A 99 -3.84 -5.56 -6.86
CA VAL A 99 -4.78 -4.54 -7.36
C VAL A 99 -5.16 -3.63 -6.20
N VAL A 100 -4.61 -2.42 -6.18
CA VAL A 100 -4.85 -1.44 -5.12
C VAL A 100 -5.98 -0.51 -5.54
N HIS A 101 -7.13 -0.64 -4.91
CA HIS A 101 -8.31 0.20 -5.08
C HIS A 101 -8.22 1.39 -4.13
N ILE A 102 -8.03 2.59 -4.67
CA ILE A 102 -8.03 3.85 -3.91
C ILE A 102 -9.32 4.59 -4.24
N TYR A 103 -10.19 4.75 -3.25
CA TYR A 103 -11.48 5.39 -3.43
C TYR A 103 -11.36 6.91 -3.26
N ALA A 104 -12.04 7.67 -4.12
CA ALA A 104 -11.99 9.13 -4.12
C ALA A 104 -12.46 9.71 -2.78
N PRO A 105 -11.72 10.67 -2.18
CA PRO A 105 -12.15 11.37 -1.00
C PRO A 105 -13.20 12.44 -1.32
N GLU A 106 -14.04 12.77 -0.33
CA GLU A 106 -14.92 13.93 -0.37
C GLU A 106 -14.11 15.22 -0.56
N PRO A 107 -14.39 16.03 -1.61
CA PRO A 107 -13.68 17.29 -1.83
C PRO A 107 -13.81 18.28 -0.67
N GLU A 108 -14.92 18.21 0.08
CA GLU A 108 -15.23 19.11 1.20
C GLU A 108 -14.72 18.57 2.56
N ASP A 109 -14.15 17.37 2.61
CA ASP A 109 -13.55 16.79 3.82
C ASP A 109 -12.10 16.39 3.54
N CYS A 110 -11.22 17.40 3.53
CA CYS A 110 -9.78 17.23 3.35
C CYS A 110 -9.14 16.22 4.34
N GLY A 111 -9.77 15.93 5.48
CA GLY A 111 -9.31 14.88 6.39
C GLY A 111 -9.30 13.50 5.75
N GLN A 112 -10.25 13.22 4.85
CA GLN A 112 -10.31 11.98 4.10
C GLN A 112 -9.09 11.79 3.20
N PHE A 113 -8.64 12.87 2.57
CA PHE A 113 -7.43 12.82 1.77
C PHE A 113 -6.19 12.53 2.61
N ILE A 114 -6.03 13.22 3.75
CA ILE A 114 -4.87 12.99 4.62
C ILE A 114 -4.87 11.54 5.15
N LEU A 115 -6.06 11.02 5.44
CA LEU A 115 -6.24 9.61 5.80
C LEU A 115 -5.80 8.67 4.66
N LEU A 116 -6.15 8.97 3.41
CA LEU A 116 -5.68 8.20 2.24
C LEU A 116 -4.15 8.28 2.08
N TRP A 117 -3.54 9.45 2.29
CA TRP A 117 -2.08 9.57 2.31
C TRP A 117 -1.47 8.62 3.34
N GLU A 118 -1.97 8.63 4.57
CA GLU A 118 -1.45 7.77 5.63
C GLU A 118 -1.60 6.28 5.28
N LYS A 119 -2.75 5.89 4.70
CA LYS A 119 -3.02 4.52 4.26
C LYS A 119 -2.08 4.08 3.13
N THR A 120 -1.89 4.92 2.11
CA THR A 120 -1.00 4.64 0.95
C THR A 120 0.47 4.62 1.35
N SER A 121 0.91 5.56 2.20
CA SER A 121 2.26 5.56 2.79
C SER A 121 2.52 4.31 3.63
N LYS A 122 1.55 3.90 4.46
CA LYS A 122 1.70 2.68 5.28
C LYS A 122 1.76 1.41 4.44
N LEU A 123 0.90 1.32 3.41
CA LEU A 123 0.92 0.22 2.45
C LEU A 123 2.26 0.15 1.72
N THR A 124 2.75 1.28 1.22
CA THR A 124 4.05 1.37 0.54
C THR A 124 5.17 0.93 1.47
N GLN A 125 5.22 1.43 2.70
CA GLN A 125 6.21 1.02 3.70
C GLN A 125 6.21 -0.50 3.91
N MET A 126 5.03 -1.12 4.02
CA MET A 126 4.91 -2.58 4.16
C MET A 126 5.46 -3.33 2.94
N LEU A 127 5.28 -2.80 1.74
CA LEU A 127 5.81 -3.40 0.52
C LEU A 127 7.33 -3.17 0.37
N CYS A 128 7.86 -2.07 0.87
CA CYS A 128 9.31 -1.85 0.91
C CYS A 128 10.01 -2.77 1.93
N THR A 129 9.38 -3.08 3.08
CA THR A 129 9.97 -3.98 4.11
C THR A 129 10.01 -5.45 3.70
N ILE A 130 9.47 -5.81 2.52
CA ILE A 130 9.75 -7.08 1.84
C ILE A 130 11.27 -7.30 1.71
N ASP A 131 12.06 -6.23 1.53
CA ASP A 131 13.50 -6.31 1.31
C ASP A 131 14.30 -6.71 2.56
N ASP A 132 13.93 -6.20 3.74
CA ASP A 132 14.67 -6.44 4.99
C ASP A 132 14.34 -7.78 5.64
N SER A 133 13.07 -8.19 5.60
CA SER A 133 12.59 -9.40 6.27
C SER A 133 13.08 -10.70 5.62
N ARG A 134 13.48 -10.65 4.34
CA ARG A 134 14.09 -11.78 3.62
C ARG A 134 15.60 -11.93 3.90
N LYS A 135 16.28 -10.84 4.30
CA LYS A 135 17.71 -10.83 4.66
C LYS A 135 17.97 -11.19 6.13
N TYR A 136 17.06 -10.87 7.04
CA TYR A 136 17.16 -11.23 8.47
C TYR A 136 16.61 -12.62 8.77
N ARG A 137 17.32 -13.67 8.35
CA ARG A 137 17.00 -15.05 8.77
C ARG A 137 17.61 -15.47 10.11
N ASP A 138 18.46 -14.68 10.77
CA ASP A 138 19.30 -15.22 11.87
C ASP A 138 19.42 -14.40 13.17
N ARG A 139 18.56 -13.42 13.49
CA ARG A 139 18.60 -12.82 14.84
C ARG A 139 17.23 -12.62 15.47
N GLU A 140 16.93 -13.50 16.42
CA GLU A 140 16.04 -13.21 17.54
C GLU A 140 16.53 -11.94 18.24
N ASN A 141 15.88 -10.81 17.98
CA ASN A 141 16.04 -9.64 18.84
C ASN A 141 14.65 -9.08 19.23
N PRO A 142 14.16 -9.37 20.45
CA PRO A 142 12.84 -8.94 20.93
C PRO A 142 12.72 -7.44 21.22
N HIS A 143 13.74 -6.64 20.88
CA HIS A 143 13.80 -5.21 21.21
C HIS A 143 14.02 -4.29 19.99
N SER A 144 13.23 -4.46 18.93
CA SER A 144 13.06 -3.42 17.90
C SER A 144 12.23 -2.24 18.45
N LYS A 145 12.76 -1.55 19.47
CA LYS A 145 12.36 -0.18 19.84
C LYS A 145 12.94 0.76 18.78
N TYR A 146 12.31 0.98 17.63
CA TYR A 146 12.62 2.12 16.75
C TYR A 146 11.43 2.37 15.78
N TRP A 147 10.35 2.94 16.31
CA TRP A 147 9.30 3.61 15.52
C TRP A 147 9.36 5.12 15.83
N SER A 148 10.50 5.71 15.49
CA SER A 148 10.75 7.16 15.50
C SER A 148 12.20 7.34 15.04
N GLY A 149 12.42 7.58 13.76
CA GLY A 149 13.76 7.70 13.20
C GLY A 149 13.76 7.49 11.69
N LEU A 150 13.29 8.50 10.98
CA LEU A 150 13.64 8.72 9.58
C LEU A 150 15.17 8.76 9.46
N VAL A 151 15.78 7.75 8.86
CA VAL A 151 16.91 7.92 7.93
C VAL A 151 16.82 6.72 6.96
N TYR A 152 16.46 6.97 5.71
CA TYR A 152 16.79 6.07 4.61
C TYR A 152 18.32 6.13 4.46
N GLU A 153 19.04 5.37 5.27
CA GLU A 153 20.50 5.35 5.22
C GLU A 153 20.91 4.47 4.04
N GLY A 154 21.14 5.14 2.90
CA GLY A 154 21.59 4.53 1.66
C GLY A 154 22.85 3.73 1.87
N SER A 155 22.72 2.42 1.98
CA SER A 155 23.85 1.50 1.93
C SER A 155 23.40 0.12 1.43
N HIS A 156 22.94 0.06 0.19
CA HIS A 156 22.95 -1.20 -0.54
C HIS A 156 24.38 -1.48 -1.02
N GLN A 157 25.05 -2.42 -0.35
CA GLN A 157 26.29 -3.01 -0.84
C GLN A 157 26.02 -3.73 -2.17
N PHE A 158 26.89 -3.47 -3.15
CA PHE A 158 26.89 -4.07 -4.47
C PHE A 158 26.96 -5.61 -4.40
N GLY A 159 25.82 -6.23 -4.67
CA GLY A 159 25.64 -7.60 -5.12
C GLY A 159 24.47 -7.58 -6.10
N SER A 160 24.46 -8.48 -7.10
CA SER A 160 23.47 -8.60 -8.19
C SER A 160 22.12 -7.94 -7.88
N THR A 161 21.72 -6.96 -8.69
CA THR A 161 20.43 -6.26 -8.57
C THR A 161 19.32 -7.27 -8.30
N PRO A 162 18.67 -7.23 -7.13
CA PRO A 162 17.73 -8.26 -6.74
C PRO A 162 16.54 -8.27 -7.70
N GLU A 163 16.12 -9.46 -8.14
CA GLU A 163 15.11 -9.63 -9.19
C GLU A 163 13.83 -8.82 -8.92
N ALA A 164 13.24 -8.20 -9.95
CA ALA A 164 11.97 -7.50 -9.84
C ALA A 164 10.84 -8.48 -9.52
N VAL A 165 10.16 -8.29 -8.40
CA VAL A 165 9.17 -9.23 -7.86
C VAL A 165 7.76 -8.68 -7.77
N LEU A 166 7.58 -7.35 -7.74
CA LEU A 166 6.26 -6.76 -7.48
C LEU A 166 5.52 -6.48 -8.80
N SER A 167 4.28 -6.97 -8.93
CA SER A 167 3.36 -6.56 -10.00
C SER A 167 2.12 -5.92 -9.40
N MET A 168 1.85 -4.66 -9.75
CA MET A 168 0.79 -3.86 -9.14
C MET A 168 0.01 -3.05 -10.17
N VAL A 169 -1.30 -2.93 -9.96
CA VAL A 169 -2.17 -1.96 -10.62
C VAL A 169 -2.91 -1.15 -9.57
N ILE A 170 -2.84 0.17 -9.67
CA ILE A 170 -3.66 1.09 -8.88
C ILE A 170 -4.94 1.38 -9.66
N ARG A 171 -6.09 1.22 -9.00
CA ARG A 171 -7.41 1.60 -9.50
C ARG A 171 -7.93 2.80 -8.73
N LEU A 172 -8.16 3.90 -9.43
CA LEU A 172 -8.76 5.10 -8.87
C LEU A 172 -10.28 4.96 -8.96
N ARG A 173 -10.93 4.71 -7.82
CA ARG A 173 -12.32 4.24 -7.73
C ARG A 173 -13.30 5.34 -7.36
N LYS A 174 -14.48 5.28 -7.98
CA LYS A 174 -15.69 6.00 -7.57
C LYS A 174 -16.40 5.23 -6.46
N GLN A 175 -16.96 5.93 -5.47
CA GLN A 175 -17.78 5.32 -4.42
C GLN A 175 -18.90 6.25 -3.99
N ASN A 176 -20.13 5.73 -3.84
CA ASN A 176 -21.27 6.49 -3.31
C ASN A 176 -21.56 7.83 -4.04
N GLY A 177 -21.25 7.92 -5.34
CA GLY A 177 -21.41 9.14 -6.13
C GLY A 177 -20.21 10.09 -6.10
N VAL A 178 -19.22 9.81 -5.27
CA VAL A 178 -17.97 10.55 -5.08
C VAL A 178 -16.92 9.99 -6.04
N ASP A 179 -16.32 10.86 -6.83
CA ASP A 179 -15.35 10.51 -7.85
C ASP A 179 -14.13 11.43 -7.74
N TRP A 180 -13.02 11.05 -8.39
CA TRP A 180 -11.81 11.87 -8.53
C TRP A 180 -12.01 13.07 -9.45
N ILE A 181 -13.19 13.16 -10.08
CA ILE A 181 -13.63 14.25 -10.92
C ILE A 181 -14.93 14.86 -10.39
N ARG A 182 -15.10 16.15 -10.59
CA ARG A 182 -16.32 16.89 -10.27
C ARG A 182 -16.55 17.94 -11.35
N ASN A 183 -17.76 17.97 -11.91
CA ASN A 183 -18.15 18.92 -12.96
C ASN A 183 -17.21 18.91 -14.18
N GLY A 184 -16.73 17.73 -14.60
CA GLY A 184 -15.81 17.57 -15.73
C GLY A 184 -14.36 18.02 -15.46
N GLN A 185 -14.02 18.34 -14.21
CA GLN A 185 -12.66 18.69 -13.80
C GLN A 185 -12.15 17.71 -12.74
N VAL A 186 -10.86 17.44 -12.75
CA VAL A 186 -10.23 16.61 -11.71
C VAL A 186 -10.19 17.37 -10.39
N ASN A 187 -10.46 16.66 -9.30
CA ASN A 187 -10.40 17.21 -7.95
C ASN A 187 -8.98 17.62 -7.57
N SER A 188 -8.93 18.73 -6.85
CA SER A 188 -7.72 19.33 -6.31
C SER A 188 -8.08 20.01 -5.00
N ILE A 189 -8.03 19.27 -3.90
CA ILE A 189 -8.25 19.78 -2.54
C ILE A 189 -7.13 20.75 -2.15
N PHE A 190 -5.91 20.55 -2.66
CA PHE A 190 -4.73 21.32 -2.26
C PHE A 190 -4.29 22.43 -3.24
N CYS A 191 -5.04 22.67 -4.33
CA CYS A 191 -4.89 23.71 -5.37
C CYS A 191 -3.50 24.35 -5.53
N ASN A 192 -3.08 25.18 -4.57
CA ASN A 192 -1.89 26.02 -4.65
C ASN A 192 -0.62 25.41 -4.03
N ASN A 193 -0.74 24.35 -3.23
CA ASN A 193 0.39 23.73 -2.51
C ASN A 193 0.63 22.27 -2.93
N GLY A 194 -0.16 21.75 -3.87
CA GLY A 194 -0.12 20.36 -4.32
C GLY A 194 0.44 20.17 -5.73
N LEU A 195 0.57 18.90 -6.15
CA LEU A 195 0.98 18.47 -7.50
C LEU A 195 -0.13 18.61 -8.56
N GLY A 196 -0.92 19.69 -8.46
CA GLY A 196 -2.12 19.89 -9.28
C GLY A 196 -3.30 19.05 -8.79
N TYR A 197 -3.30 17.74 -9.08
CA TYR A 197 -4.45 16.87 -8.81
C TYR A 197 -4.30 16.00 -7.57
N ASP A 198 -5.40 15.75 -6.87
CA ASP A 198 -5.41 14.93 -5.65
C ASP A 198 -4.91 13.50 -5.91
N PHE A 199 -5.23 12.94 -7.08
CA PHE A 199 -4.77 11.59 -7.40
C PHE A 199 -3.24 11.52 -7.56
N ASN A 200 -2.57 12.61 -8.00
CA ASN A 200 -1.10 12.63 -8.12
C ASN A 200 -0.44 12.52 -6.73
N GLU A 201 -1.02 13.20 -5.74
CA GLU A 201 -0.50 13.20 -4.38
C GLU A 201 -0.67 11.83 -3.71
N VAL A 202 -1.83 11.17 -3.82
CA VAL A 202 -2.00 9.82 -3.22
C VAL A 202 -1.16 8.74 -3.93
N LEU A 203 -0.65 9.02 -5.13
CA LEU A 203 0.27 8.16 -5.85
C LEU A 203 1.73 8.33 -5.41
N LEU A 204 2.10 9.49 -4.85
CA LEU A 204 3.48 9.80 -4.47
C LEU A 204 4.13 8.74 -3.59
N PRO A 205 3.47 8.21 -2.53
CA PRO A 205 4.13 7.25 -1.65
C PRO A 205 4.67 6.03 -2.40
N PHE A 206 3.96 5.57 -3.44
CA PHE A 206 4.37 4.43 -4.26
C PHE A 206 5.67 4.64 -5.04
N CYS A 207 6.14 5.87 -5.19
CA CYS A 207 7.45 6.17 -5.78
C CYS A 207 8.61 5.56 -4.98
N ARG A 208 8.40 5.24 -3.70
CA ARG A 208 9.41 4.56 -2.86
C ARG A 208 9.53 3.06 -3.12
N LEU A 209 8.61 2.48 -3.89
CA LEU A 209 8.67 1.05 -4.21
C LEU A 209 9.93 0.74 -5.01
N SER A 210 10.52 -0.41 -4.74
CA SER A 210 11.65 -0.97 -5.47
C SER A 210 11.27 -2.35 -6.01
N ARG A 211 12.06 -2.87 -6.97
CA ARG A 211 11.89 -4.21 -7.54
C ARG A 211 10.50 -4.43 -8.15
N VAL A 212 9.98 -3.39 -8.79
CA VAL A 212 8.66 -3.41 -9.42
C VAL A 212 8.78 -3.88 -10.86
N ARG A 213 8.24 -5.07 -11.14
CA ARG A 213 8.21 -5.66 -12.48
C ARG A 213 7.18 -4.98 -13.38
N ARG A 214 6.01 -4.69 -12.82
CA ARG A 214 4.92 -4.02 -13.54
C ARG A 214 4.19 -3.08 -12.59
N PHE A 215 3.97 -1.87 -13.05
CA PHE A 215 3.15 -0.88 -12.38
C PHE A 215 2.19 -0.27 -13.39
N GLY A 216 0.97 0.03 -12.96
CA GLY A 216 -0.02 0.69 -13.82
C GLY A 216 -1.07 1.40 -12.99
N ILE A 217 -1.68 2.42 -13.58
CA ILE A 217 -2.73 3.21 -12.96
C ILE A 217 -3.92 3.21 -13.91
N VAL A 218 -5.11 2.93 -13.38
CA VAL A 218 -6.34 2.82 -14.17
C VAL A 218 -7.47 3.57 -13.46
N PRO A 219 -8.10 4.57 -14.10
CA PRO A 219 -9.32 5.18 -13.58
C PRO A 219 -10.52 4.23 -13.72
N ASP A 220 -11.50 4.36 -12.83
CA ASP A 220 -12.73 3.58 -12.90
C ASP A 220 -13.73 4.11 -13.94
N THR A 221 -13.57 5.37 -14.37
CA THR A 221 -14.48 6.05 -15.29
C THR A 221 -13.78 6.56 -16.54
N GLU A 222 -14.47 6.46 -17.68
CA GLU A 222 -14.01 7.02 -18.96
C GLU A 222 -13.89 8.54 -18.88
N GLU A 223 -14.81 9.19 -18.17
CA GLU A 223 -14.79 10.64 -17.95
C GLU A 223 -13.47 11.09 -17.29
N MET A 224 -12.98 10.37 -16.27
CA MET A 224 -11.69 10.66 -15.66
C MET A 224 -10.53 10.40 -16.62
N THR A 225 -10.63 9.36 -17.45
CA THR A 225 -9.63 9.06 -18.48
C THR A 225 -9.43 10.24 -19.42
N LEU A 226 -10.53 10.90 -19.80
CA LEU A 226 -10.52 12.04 -20.72
C LEU A 226 -10.18 13.37 -20.04
N ALA A 227 -10.59 13.56 -18.79
CA ALA A 227 -10.46 14.84 -18.08
C ALA A 227 -9.08 15.05 -17.43
N ALA A 228 -8.39 13.97 -17.04
CA ALA A 228 -7.12 14.08 -16.32
C ALA A 228 -5.93 14.22 -17.27
N ASP A 229 -4.97 15.08 -16.89
CA ASP A 229 -3.63 15.00 -17.43
C ASP A 229 -2.86 13.89 -16.71
N TRP A 230 -2.57 12.82 -17.46
CA TRP A 230 -1.89 11.62 -16.99
C TRP A 230 -0.36 11.73 -17.02
N ALA A 231 0.22 12.85 -17.45
CA ALA A 231 1.67 13.00 -17.59
C ALA A 231 2.40 12.70 -16.27
N PHE A 232 1.94 13.24 -15.14
CA PHE A 232 2.55 12.96 -13.84
C PHE A 232 2.49 11.46 -13.49
N ALA A 233 1.32 10.85 -13.62
CA ALA A 233 1.10 9.42 -13.33
C ALA A 233 1.93 8.49 -14.24
N ASN A 234 2.05 8.84 -15.52
CA ASN A 234 2.88 8.11 -16.49
C ASN A 234 4.36 8.21 -16.13
N TYR A 235 4.82 9.41 -15.74
CA TYR A 235 6.20 9.61 -15.29
C TYR A 235 6.49 8.86 -13.98
N ALA A 236 5.58 8.93 -13.00
CA ALA A 236 5.67 8.18 -11.74
C ALA A 236 5.78 6.67 -12.01
N THR A 237 4.96 6.14 -12.91
CA THR A 237 5.01 4.73 -13.33
C THR A 237 6.38 4.37 -13.90
N ALA A 238 6.94 5.22 -14.77
CA ALA A 238 8.26 4.99 -15.35
C ALA A 238 9.36 4.98 -14.28
N ILE A 239 9.31 5.93 -13.33
CA ILE A 239 10.25 6.01 -12.20
C ILE A 239 10.16 4.80 -11.28
N ILE A 240 8.96 4.33 -10.96
CA ILE A 240 8.77 3.16 -10.10
C ILE A 240 9.36 1.91 -10.75
N VAL A 241 9.08 1.68 -12.04
CA VAL A 241 9.57 0.50 -12.77
C VAL A 241 11.09 0.57 -13.01
N SER A 242 11.66 1.76 -13.20
CA SER A 242 13.10 1.94 -13.39
C SER A 242 13.89 2.06 -12.08
N GLU A 243 13.23 1.91 -10.92
CA GLU A 243 13.82 2.17 -9.60
C GLU A 243 14.45 3.57 -9.47
N GLY A 244 13.87 4.57 -10.16
CA GLY A 244 14.43 5.92 -10.27
C GLY A 244 14.52 6.66 -8.94
N PHE A 245 13.68 6.29 -7.95
CA PHE A 245 13.76 6.82 -6.59
C PHE A 245 15.04 6.40 -5.85
N VAL A 246 15.54 5.19 -6.13
CA VAL A 246 16.74 4.63 -5.49
C VAL A 246 18.00 4.92 -6.29
N THR A 247 17.90 4.94 -7.61
CA THR A 247 19.06 5.02 -8.52
C THR A 247 19.31 6.44 -9.03
N SER A 248 18.46 6.91 -9.93
CA SER A 248 18.51 8.24 -10.53
C SER A 248 17.22 8.55 -11.28
N ASN A 249 16.84 9.83 -11.33
CA ASN A 249 15.72 10.33 -12.12
C ASN A 249 16.05 10.39 -13.62
N ASN A 250 16.25 9.22 -14.24
CA ASN A 250 16.54 9.08 -15.67
C ASN A 250 15.60 8.03 -16.30
N ALA A 251 14.30 8.29 -16.19
CA ALA A 251 13.25 7.49 -16.78
C ALA A 251 13.16 7.71 -18.30
N VAL A 252 12.38 6.87 -18.98
CA VAL A 252 12.20 6.91 -20.46
C VAL A 252 11.77 8.30 -20.95
N TYR A 253 11.00 9.04 -20.15
CA TYR A 253 10.47 10.36 -20.50
C TYR A 253 11.38 11.52 -20.08
N SER A 254 12.52 11.29 -19.42
CA SER A 254 13.34 12.37 -18.84
C SER A 254 13.96 13.31 -19.89
N GLN A 255 14.02 12.89 -21.16
CA GLN A 255 14.52 13.71 -22.28
C GLN A 255 13.39 14.31 -23.13
N ASP A 256 12.13 14.01 -22.82
CA ASP A 256 10.97 14.56 -23.52
C ASP A 256 10.68 15.98 -22.99
N PRO A 257 10.73 17.03 -23.83
CA PRO A 257 10.44 18.40 -23.43
C PRO A 257 9.05 18.57 -22.80
N GLY A 258 8.07 17.73 -23.16
CA GLY A 258 6.73 17.76 -22.60
C GLY A 258 6.66 17.37 -21.12
N TYR A 259 7.72 16.77 -20.58
CA TYR A 259 7.82 16.35 -19.18
C TYR A 259 8.79 17.22 -18.36
N GLY A 260 9.38 18.28 -18.92
CA GLY A 260 10.44 19.06 -18.24
C GLY A 260 10.10 19.50 -16.82
N ASP A 261 8.92 20.09 -16.61
CA ASP A 261 8.45 20.53 -15.28
C ASP A 261 8.22 19.34 -14.32
N ILE A 262 7.76 18.20 -14.85
CA ILE A 262 7.55 16.97 -14.08
C ILE A 262 8.90 16.38 -13.68
N VAL A 263 9.88 16.32 -14.60
CA VAL A 263 11.24 15.84 -14.31
C VAL A 263 11.84 16.61 -13.14
N HIS A 264 11.74 17.94 -13.13
CA HIS A 264 12.22 18.78 -12.03
C HIS A 264 11.52 18.51 -10.70
N THR A 265 10.22 18.21 -10.73
CA THR A 265 9.49 17.78 -9.55
C THR A 265 10.06 16.46 -9.00
N PHE A 266 10.41 15.53 -9.88
CA PHE A 266 10.98 14.24 -9.51
C PHE A 266 12.45 14.30 -9.06
N ASP A 267 13.22 15.32 -9.46
CA ASP A 267 14.58 15.55 -8.92
C ASP A 267 14.56 15.78 -7.40
N GLY A 268 13.49 16.43 -6.91
CA GLY A 268 13.27 16.72 -5.50
C GLY A 268 12.32 15.76 -4.78
N ILE A 269 11.94 14.62 -5.38
CA ILE A 269 10.82 13.80 -4.90
C ILE A 269 11.00 13.29 -3.48
N ALA A 270 12.22 12.93 -3.07
CA ALA A 270 12.49 12.49 -1.70
C ALA A 270 12.22 13.60 -0.67
N GLY A 271 12.60 14.84 -1.00
CA GLY A 271 12.32 16.01 -0.16
C GLY A 271 10.83 16.31 -0.09
N LEU A 272 10.12 16.23 -1.21
CA LEU A 272 8.67 16.39 -1.27
C LEU A 272 7.95 15.33 -0.42
N LEU A 273 8.34 14.07 -0.59
CA LEU A 273 7.78 12.94 0.14
C LEU A 273 8.01 13.03 1.65
N ASN A 274 9.22 13.40 2.08
CA ASN A 274 9.52 13.62 3.50
C ASN A 274 8.74 14.81 4.05
N HIS A 275 8.63 15.90 3.29
CA HIS A 275 7.85 17.06 3.70
C HIS A 275 6.35 16.73 3.85
N ARG A 276 5.79 15.92 2.95
CA ARG A 276 4.41 15.45 3.02
C ARG A 276 4.21 14.50 4.18
N ASP A 277 5.13 13.56 4.40
CA ASP A 277 5.09 12.71 5.58
C ASP A 277 5.15 13.57 6.84
N ASP A 278 6.08 14.50 6.99
CA ASP A 278 6.11 15.37 8.16
C ASP A 278 4.79 16.15 8.30
N SER A 279 4.27 16.72 7.22
CA SER A 279 3.02 17.48 7.24
C SER A 279 1.79 16.64 7.60
N PHE A 280 1.73 15.39 7.14
CA PHE A 280 0.58 14.50 7.33
C PHE A 280 0.76 13.49 8.47
N THR A 281 1.96 13.39 9.05
CA THR A 281 2.28 12.50 10.19
C THR A 281 2.36 13.30 11.49
N LEU A 282 2.73 14.60 11.45
CA LEU A 282 2.66 15.51 12.61
C LEU A 282 1.23 16.06 12.80
N TRP A 283 0.31 15.18 13.20
CA TRP A 283 -0.95 15.54 13.87
C TRP A 283 -0.75 16.17 15.27
N VAL A 284 0.51 16.47 15.61
CA VAL A 284 0.97 17.08 16.86
C VAL A 284 1.20 18.58 16.69
N ASP A 285 1.16 19.09 15.46
CA ASP A 285 1.33 20.52 15.20
C ASP A 285 -0.02 21.24 15.19
N ASP A 286 -0.11 22.35 15.95
CA ASP A 286 -1.30 23.20 16.06
C ASP A 286 -1.82 23.68 14.71
N ARG A 287 -0.99 23.62 13.65
CA ARG A 287 -1.34 23.96 12.26
C ARG A 287 -2.51 23.14 11.71
N PHE A 288 -2.70 21.88 12.11
CA PHE A 288 -3.83 21.05 11.66
C PHE A 288 -5.05 21.10 12.59
N LEU A 289 -5.01 21.83 13.71
CA LEU A 289 -6.19 22.08 14.56
C LEU A 289 -7.25 22.91 13.81
N GLN A 290 -6.83 23.71 12.82
CA GLN A 290 -7.73 24.59 12.07
C GLN A 290 -8.35 23.94 10.83
N VAL A 291 -7.91 22.74 10.45
CA VAL A 291 -8.46 22.04 9.29
C VAL A 291 -9.88 21.55 9.63
N PRO A 292 -10.92 22.07 8.96
CA PRO A 292 -12.30 21.65 9.19
C PRO A 292 -12.54 20.29 8.54
N GLY A 293 -13.42 19.49 9.14
CA GLY A 293 -13.79 18.20 8.58
C GLY A 293 -14.19 17.19 9.65
N ARG A 294 -15.16 16.35 9.32
CA ARG A 294 -15.62 15.27 10.20
C ARG A 294 -14.50 14.26 10.41
N THR A 295 -13.79 13.91 9.34
CA THR A 295 -12.72 12.91 9.37
C THR A 295 -11.57 13.36 10.27
N VAL A 296 -11.10 14.61 10.12
CA VAL A 296 -10.04 15.14 10.99
C VAL A 296 -10.47 15.14 12.47
N SER A 297 -11.74 15.50 12.75
CA SER A 297 -12.26 15.50 14.12
C SER A 297 -12.24 14.12 14.76
N LEU A 298 -12.60 13.07 13.99
CA LEU A 298 -12.53 11.67 14.46
C LEU A 298 -11.09 11.21 14.68
N MET A 299 -10.17 11.55 13.76
CA MET A 299 -8.75 11.25 13.90
C MET A 299 -8.15 11.89 15.16
N ARG A 300 -8.49 13.15 15.45
CA ARG A 300 -8.08 13.84 16.69
C ARG A 300 -8.60 13.14 17.93
N HIS A 301 -9.86 12.70 17.91
CA HIS A 301 -10.47 12.01 19.05
C HIS A 301 -9.77 10.67 19.33
N GLU A 302 -9.51 9.86 18.31
CA GLU A 302 -8.77 8.59 18.45
C GLU A 302 -7.35 8.81 19.00
N GLN A 303 -6.68 9.87 18.55
CA GLN A 303 -5.34 10.21 19.02
C GLN A 303 -5.34 10.66 20.48
N HIS A 304 -6.32 11.46 20.90
CA HIS A 304 -6.46 11.88 22.30
C HIS A 304 -6.66 10.68 23.23
N ILE A 305 -7.55 9.74 22.85
CA ILE A 305 -7.74 8.49 23.60
C ILE A 305 -6.41 7.75 23.75
N TYR A 306 -5.65 7.63 22.67
CA TYR A 306 -4.35 6.95 22.71
C TYR A 306 -3.32 7.62 23.61
N LEU A 307 -3.21 8.96 23.56
CA LEU A 307 -2.28 9.68 24.43
C LEU A 307 -2.62 9.49 25.91
N VAL A 308 -3.92 9.53 26.25
CA VAL A 308 -4.39 9.27 27.60
C VAL A 308 -4.06 7.84 28.03
N ASP A 309 -4.36 6.84 27.21
CA ASP A 309 -4.05 5.43 27.50
C ASP A 309 -2.53 5.21 27.68
N ALA A 310 -1.72 5.80 26.81
CA ALA A 310 -0.26 5.70 26.87
C ALA A 310 0.33 6.38 28.12
N MET A 311 -0.29 7.46 28.61
CA MET A 311 0.08 8.11 29.87
C MET A 311 -0.35 7.27 31.08
N MET A 312 -1.53 6.67 31.04
CA MET A 312 -2.03 5.79 32.11
C MET A 312 -1.23 4.49 32.26
N HIS A 313 -0.71 3.94 31.16
CA HIS A 313 0.15 2.74 31.20
C HIS A 313 1.61 3.03 31.59
N ARG A 314 2.01 4.29 31.72
CA ARG A 314 3.35 4.71 32.16
C ARG A 314 3.41 5.18 33.62
N ALA A 315 2.27 5.27 34.30
CA ALA A 315 2.13 5.62 35.72
C ALA A 315 2.01 4.36 36.59
#